data_AF-A0A6L9ENN3-F1
#
_entry.id   AF-A0A6L9ENN3-F1
#
_cell.length_a   1.000
_cell.length_b   1.000
_cell.length_c   1.000
_cell.angle_alpha   90.00
_cell.angle_beta   90.00
_cell.angle_gamma   90.00
#
_symmetry.space_group_name_H-M   'P 1'
#
loop_
_entity.id
_entity.type
_entity.pdbx_description
1 polymer ?
#
loop_
_entity_poly.entity_id
_entity_poly.type
_entity_poly.pdbx_seq_one_letter_code
_entity_poly.pdbx_strand_id
1 'polypeptide(L)'
;MENQQISKERAEALVKEILEKRNKQKENKAYIQGAKEELEQFMLQNDLTEWSCKSGTVKVSDSVREGLEKEKVETTVKKVNDKEIDYIDMSDLYKEINVHSISIKAAKGGNE
;
A
#
# COMPACT_ATOMS: atom_id res chain seq x y z
N MET A 1 17.36 -14.69 35.57
CA MET A 1 16.06 -14.47 34.91
C MET A 1 15.31 -15.78 34.96
N GLU A 2 14.27 -15.86 35.78
CA GLU A 2 13.42 -17.06 35.86
C GLU A 2 12.64 -17.21 34.55
N ASN A 3 12.82 -18.34 33.86
CA ASN A 3 11.96 -18.73 32.74
C ASN A 3 10.60 -19.12 33.30
N GLN A 4 9.70 -18.16 33.47
CA GLN A 4 8.30 -18.46 33.77
C GLN A 4 7.68 -19.14 32.54
N GLN A 5 7.54 -20.46 32.61
CA GLN A 5 6.75 -21.22 31.65
C GLN A 5 5.27 -20.85 31.81
N ILE A 6 4.67 -20.34 30.73
CA ILE A 6 3.22 -20.09 30.68
C ILE A 6 2.45 -21.42 30.65
N SER A 7 1.32 -21.49 31.35
CA SER A 7 0.44 -22.67 31.28
C SER A 7 -0.20 -22.81 29.89
N LYS A 8 -0.64 -24.03 29.55
CA LYS A 8 -1.37 -24.30 28.29
C LYS A 8 -2.61 -23.43 28.16
N GLU A 9 -3.38 -23.28 29.24
CA GLU A 9 -4.57 -22.42 29.30
C GLU A 9 -4.24 -20.95 29.03
N ARG A 10 -3.10 -20.46 29.56
CA ARG A 10 -2.63 -19.10 29.28
C ARG A 10 -2.22 -18.94 27.82
N ALA A 11 -1.57 -19.95 27.24
CA ALA A 11 -1.22 -19.95 25.82
C ALA A 11 -2.48 -19.92 24.93
N GLU A 12 -3.51 -20.72 25.24
CA GLU A 12 -4.79 -20.72 24.52
C GLU A 12 -5.51 -19.37 24.61
N ALA A 13 -5.54 -18.75 25.81
CA ALA A 13 -6.10 -17.42 25.99
C ALA A 13 -5.36 -16.35 25.16
N LEU A 14 -4.03 -16.42 25.11
CA LEU A 14 -3.22 -15.52 24.29
C LEU A 14 -3.47 -15.71 22.79
N VAL A 15 -3.61 -16.95 22.32
CA VAL A 15 -3.96 -17.23 20.91
C VAL A 15 -5.30 -16.58 20.57
N LYS A 16 -6.30 -16.72 21.43
CA LYS A 16 -7.62 -16.09 21.25
C LYS A 16 -7.50 -14.56 21.19
N GLU A 17 -6.80 -13.95 22.13
CA GLU A 17 -6.60 -12.49 22.17
C GLU A 17 -5.90 -11.97 20.91
N ILE A 18 -4.86 -12.66 20.44
CA ILE A 18 -4.14 -12.30 19.22
C ILE A 18 -5.06 -12.36 18.00
N LEU A 19 -5.88 -13.41 17.88
CA LEU A 19 -6.82 -13.55 16.77
C LEU A 19 -7.88 -12.45 16.79
N GLU A 20 -8.42 -12.11 17.96
CA GLU A 20 -9.39 -11.01 18.11
C GLU A 20 -8.78 -9.66 17.73
N LYS A 21 -7.57 -9.35 18.19
CA LYS A 21 -6.84 -8.13 17.83
C LYS A 21 -6.55 -8.06 16.33
N ARG A 22 -6.17 -9.19 15.72
CA ARG A 22 -5.93 -9.29 14.27
C ARG A 22 -7.20 -9.02 13.48
N ASN A 23 -8.35 -9.54 13.91
CA ASN A 23 -9.62 -9.30 13.23
C ASN A 23 -10.02 -7.82 13.33
N LYS A 24 -9.94 -7.21 14.51
CA LYS A 24 -10.16 -5.77 14.70
C LYS A 24 -9.23 -4.92 13.83
N GLN A 25 -7.97 -5.34 13.67
CA GLN A 25 -7.02 -4.65 12.79
C GLN A 25 -7.46 -4.70 11.32
N LYS A 26 -7.98 -5.85 10.85
CA LYS A 26 -8.52 -5.98 9.48
C LYS A 26 -9.74 -5.08 9.28
N GLU A 27 -10.66 -5.08 10.24
CA GLU A 27 -11.86 -4.23 10.23
C GLU A 27 -11.47 -2.73 10.20
N ASN A 28 -10.57 -2.31 11.07
CA ASN A 28 -10.06 -0.94 11.09
C ASN A 28 -9.39 -0.55 9.76
N LYS A 29 -8.63 -1.47 9.16
CA LYS A 29 -8.00 -1.22 7.84
C LYS A 29 -9.04 -1.02 6.75
N ALA A 30 -10.09 -1.86 6.73
CA ALA A 30 -11.19 -1.73 5.78
C ALA A 30 -11.96 -0.41 5.99
N TYR A 31 -12.24 -0.05 7.24
CA TYR A 31 -12.89 1.22 7.57
C TYR A 31 -12.07 2.44 7.13
N ILE A 32 -10.77 2.46 7.43
CA ILE A 32 -9.87 3.55 7.01
C ILE A 32 -9.82 3.64 5.48
N GLN A 33 -9.85 2.51 4.77
CA GLN A 33 -9.87 2.49 3.32
C GLN A 33 -11.16 3.12 2.77
N GLY A 34 -12.33 2.73 3.29
CA GLY A 34 -13.61 3.34 2.89
C GLY A 34 -13.65 4.84 3.16
N ALA A 35 -13.18 5.28 4.33
CA ALA A 35 -13.09 6.71 4.65
C ALA A 35 -12.16 7.50 3.71
N LYS A 36 -11.08 6.87 3.21
CA LYS A 36 -10.20 7.47 2.21
C LYS A 36 -10.87 7.60 0.85
N GLU A 37 -11.63 6.58 0.44
CA GLU A 37 -12.36 6.60 -0.83
C GLU A 37 -13.43 7.70 -0.83
N GLU A 38 -14.18 7.84 0.26
CA GLU A 38 -15.15 8.95 0.43
C GLU A 38 -14.46 10.32 0.37
N LEU A 39 -13.31 10.46 1.02
CA LEU A 39 -12.51 11.68 0.99
C LEU A 39 -11.96 11.99 -0.41
N GLU A 40 -11.52 10.96 -1.14
CA GLU A 40 -11.06 11.09 -2.52
C GLU A 40 -12.20 11.55 -3.44
N GLN A 41 -13.41 11.00 -3.29
CA GLN A 41 -14.60 11.46 -4.02
C GLN A 41 -14.89 12.94 -3.74
N PHE A 42 -14.78 13.38 -2.49
CA PHE A 42 -14.92 14.80 -2.15
C PHE A 42 -13.87 15.66 -2.86
N MET A 43 -12.60 15.24 -2.86
CA MET A 43 -11.53 15.96 -3.54
C MET A 43 -11.79 16.07 -5.05
N LEU A 44 -12.21 14.98 -5.69
CA LEU A 44 -12.53 14.92 -7.12
C LEU A 44 -13.73 15.81 -7.49
N GLN A 45 -14.81 15.77 -6.71
CA GLN A 45 -16.01 16.59 -6.94
C GLN A 45 -15.74 18.10 -6.86
N ASN A 46 -14.70 18.49 -6.12
CA ASN A 46 -14.32 19.89 -5.93
C ASN A 46 -13.07 20.29 -6.73
N ASP A 47 -12.56 19.41 -7.60
CA ASP A 47 -11.35 19.61 -8.39
C ASP A 47 -10.12 20.01 -7.53
N LEU A 48 -9.97 19.34 -6.38
CA LEU A 48 -8.91 19.61 -5.41
C LEU A 48 -7.81 18.54 -5.50
N THR A 49 -6.56 19.00 -5.57
CA THR A 49 -5.36 18.15 -5.42
C THR A 49 -4.78 18.22 -4.01
N GLU A 50 -5.13 19.25 -3.23
CA GLU A 50 -4.71 19.43 -1.85
C GLU A 50 -5.82 20.13 -1.03
N TRP A 51 -6.08 19.63 0.18
CA TRP A 51 -7.04 20.22 1.11
C TRP A 51 -6.57 20.10 2.56
N SER A 52 -6.66 21.19 3.31
CA SER A 52 -6.28 21.24 4.72
C SER A 52 -7.47 21.55 5.62
N CYS A 53 -7.55 20.86 6.74
CA CYS A 53 -8.50 21.09 7.82
C CYS A 53 -7.77 21.16 9.17
N LYS A 54 -8.51 21.40 10.26
CA LYS A 54 -7.95 21.48 11.61
C LYS A 54 -7.14 20.23 12.01
N SER A 55 -7.58 19.06 11.55
CA SER A 55 -6.95 17.78 11.92
C SER A 55 -5.75 17.43 11.04
N GLY A 56 -5.62 18.01 9.85
CA GLY A 56 -4.55 17.63 8.92
C GLY A 56 -4.70 18.13 7.50
N THR A 57 -3.84 17.64 6.62
CA THR A 57 -3.81 17.95 5.20
C THR A 57 -3.87 16.67 4.38
N VAL A 58 -4.74 16.69 3.37
CA VAL A 58 -4.99 15.64 2.41
C VAL A 58 -4.38 16.09 1.08
N LYS A 59 -3.63 15.21 0.42
CA LYS A 59 -3.12 15.44 -0.93
C LYS A 59 -3.44 14.25 -1.81
N VAL A 60 -3.98 14.53 -2.97
CA VAL A 60 -4.19 13.58 -4.05
C VAL A 60 -3.14 13.86 -5.11
N SER A 61 -2.42 12.83 -5.55
CA SER A 61 -1.38 12.97 -6.55
C SER A 61 -1.45 11.84 -7.56
N ASP A 62 -1.41 12.20 -8.82
CA ASP A 62 -1.16 11.31 -9.93
C ASP A 62 0.32 11.36 -10.31
N SER A 63 0.93 10.20 -10.47
CA SER A 63 2.31 10.08 -10.94
C SER A 63 2.42 8.95 -11.96
N VAL A 64 3.25 9.15 -12.97
CA VAL A 64 3.63 8.10 -13.90
C VAL A 64 4.92 7.47 -13.38
N ARG A 65 4.95 6.14 -13.30
CA ARG A 65 6.15 5.37 -12.96
C ARG A 65 6.40 4.31 -14.00
N GLU A 66 7.66 3.95 -14.21
CA GLU A 66 8.01 2.83 -15.05
C GLU A 66 8.03 1.53 -14.24
N GLY A 67 7.43 0.47 -14.78
CA GLY A 67 7.48 -0.86 -14.19
C GLY A 67 7.66 -1.92 -15.26
N LEU A 68 8.31 -3.03 -14.90
CA LEU A 68 8.57 -4.11 -15.84
C LEU A 68 7.27 -4.75 -16.33
N GLU A 69 7.18 -4.94 -17.64
CA GLU A 69 6.06 -5.61 -18.28
C GLU A 69 6.36 -7.11 -18.41
N LYS A 70 5.64 -7.92 -17.65
CA LYS A 70 5.87 -9.37 -17.55
C LYS A 70 6.02 -10.05 -18.91
N GLU A 71 5.11 -9.78 -19.85
CA GLU A 71 5.12 -10.43 -21.17
C GLU A 71 6.36 -10.07 -21.99
N LYS A 72 6.82 -8.82 -21.93
CA LYS A 72 8.04 -8.37 -22.60
C LYS A 72 9.28 -8.99 -21.95
N VAL A 73 9.31 -9.06 -20.63
CA VAL A 73 10.40 -9.73 -19.88
C VAL A 73 10.49 -11.21 -20.24
N GLU A 74 9.37 -11.94 -20.19
CA GLU A 74 9.34 -13.38 -20.50
C GLU A 74 9.76 -13.64 -21.96
N THR A 75 9.26 -12.85 -22.90
CA THR A 75 9.62 -12.97 -24.31
C THR A 75 11.11 -12.70 -24.53
N THR A 76 11.65 -11.66 -23.91
CA THR A 76 13.05 -11.27 -24.07
C THR A 76 13.99 -12.29 -23.44
N VAL A 77 13.68 -12.80 -22.24
CA VAL A 77 14.44 -13.88 -21.60
C VAL A 77 14.45 -15.14 -22.46
N LYS A 78 13.32 -15.48 -23.09
CA LYS A 78 13.26 -16.61 -24.01
C LYS A 78 14.19 -16.42 -25.21
N LYS A 79 14.14 -15.26 -25.87
CA LYS A 79 15.01 -14.95 -27.03
C LYS A 79 16.50 -15.02 -26.68
N VAL A 80 16.88 -14.58 -25.47
CA VAL A 80 18.27 -14.70 -24.97
C VAL A 80 18.66 -16.17 -24.78
N ASN A 81 17.79 -16.97 -24.15
CA ASN A 81 18.04 -18.40 -23.95
C ASN A 81 18.15 -19.17 -25.27
N ASP A 82 17.31 -18.79 -26.24
CA ASP A 82 17.31 -19.36 -27.60
C ASP A 82 18.46 -18.79 -28.46
N LYS A 83 19.28 -17.87 -27.92
CA LYS A 83 20.41 -17.18 -28.57
C LYS A 83 20.01 -16.38 -29.82
N GLU A 84 18.76 -15.94 -29.89
CA GLU A 84 18.26 -15.07 -30.96
C GLU A 84 18.75 -13.62 -30.79
N ILE A 85 18.97 -13.21 -29.55
CA ILE A 85 19.56 -11.93 -29.16
C ILE A 85 20.64 -12.15 -28.10
N ASP A 86 21.66 -11.30 -28.10
CA ASP A 86 22.76 -11.28 -27.14
C ASP A 86 22.78 -10.00 -26.28
N TYR A 87 21.88 -9.07 -26.56
CA TYR A 87 21.71 -7.81 -25.86
C TYR A 87 20.25 -7.55 -25.50
N ILE A 88 20.02 -6.98 -24.32
CA ILE A 88 18.71 -6.54 -23.82
C ILE A 88 18.77 -5.02 -23.62
N ASP A 89 17.89 -4.28 -24.29
CA ASP A 89 17.59 -2.92 -23.88
C ASP A 89 16.53 -2.96 -22.76
N MET A 90 16.88 -2.44 -21.59
CA MET A 90 15.97 -2.42 -20.45
C MET A 90 14.78 -1.48 -20.68
N SER A 91 14.92 -0.43 -21.50
CA SER A 91 13.78 0.47 -21.80
C SER A 91 12.63 -0.26 -22.48
N ASP A 92 12.94 -1.24 -23.33
CA ASP A 92 11.94 -2.02 -24.05
C ASP A 92 11.10 -2.89 -23.12
N LEU A 93 11.62 -3.20 -21.92
CA LEU A 93 10.94 -4.05 -20.94
C LEU A 93 9.98 -3.27 -20.04
N TYR A 94 10.07 -1.95 -20.02
CA TYR A 94 9.24 -1.12 -19.16
C TYR A 94 7.89 -0.79 -19.82
N LYS A 95 6.93 -0.51 -18.96
CA LYS A 95 5.68 0.16 -19.30
C LYS A 95 5.42 1.29 -18.31
N GLU A 96 4.74 2.31 -18.80
CA GLU A 96 4.21 3.37 -17.95
C GLU A 96 3.06 2.83 -17.08
N ILE A 97 3.10 3.19 -15.81
CA ILE A 97 2.11 2.85 -14.80
C ILE A 97 1.61 4.17 -14.23
N ASN A 98 0.34 4.44 -14.46
CA ASN A 98 -0.35 5.55 -13.82
C ASN A 98 -0.67 5.16 -12.37
N VAL A 99 -0.10 5.90 -11.42
CA VAL A 99 -0.26 5.68 -9.99
C VAL A 99 -1.05 6.85 -9.42
N HIS A 100 -2.29 6.58 -9.05
CA HIS A 100 -3.12 7.47 -8.25
C HIS A 100 -2.86 7.22 -6.77
N SER A 101 -2.64 8.27 -5.97
CA SER A 101 -2.45 8.11 -4.53
C SER A 101 -3.05 9.25 -3.71
N ILE A 102 -3.72 8.87 -2.62
CA ILE A 102 -4.20 9.78 -1.57
C ILE A 102 -3.30 9.67 -0.32
N SER A 103 -2.81 10.81 0.16
CA SER A 103 -1.97 10.91 1.35
C SER A 103 -2.60 11.86 2.37
N ILE A 104 -2.53 11.51 3.65
CA ILE A 104 -3.10 12.29 4.75
C ILE A 104 -2.00 12.51 5.78
N LYS A 105 -1.76 13.77 6.14
CA LYS A 105 -0.79 14.18 7.17
C LYS A 105 -1.51 14.91 8.29
N ALA A 106 -1.26 14.54 9.54
CA ALA A 106 -1.80 15.26 10.68
C ALA A 106 -1.26 16.70 10.73
N ALA A 107 -2.06 17.63 11.26
CA ALA A 107 -1.60 18.98 11.52
C ALA A 107 -0.50 18.96 12.58
N LYS A 108 0.55 19.78 12.40
CA LYS A 108 1.59 19.93 13.45
C LYS A 108 0.95 20.56 14.68
N GLY A 109 0.70 19.76 15.71
CA GLY A 109 0.03 20.16 16.96
C GLY A 109 -1.19 19.31 17.35
N GLY A 110 -1.64 18.37 16.52
CA GLY A 110 -2.88 17.60 16.74
C GLY A 110 -2.84 16.47 17.79
N ASN A 111 -1.91 16.51 18.75
CA ASN A 111 -1.96 15.66 19.95
C ASN A 111 -2.10 16.59 21.16
N GLU A 112 -3.29 17.15 21.34
CA GLU A 112 -3.76 17.68 22.62
C GLU A 112 -5.12 17.06 22.94
#